data_AF-A0A831M9U1-F1
#
_entry.id   AF-A0A831M9U1-F1
#
_cell.length_a   1.000
_cell.length_b   1.000
_cell.length_c   1.000
_cell.angle_alpha   90.00
_cell.angle_beta   90.00
_cell.angle_gamma   90.00
#
_symmetry.space_group_name_H-M   'P 1'
#
loop_
_entity.id
_entity.type
_entity.pdbx_description
1 polymer ?
#
loop_
_entity_poly.entity_id
_entity_poly.type
_entity_poly.pdbx_seq_one_letter_code
_entity_poly.pdbx_strand_id
1 'polypeptide(L)'
;MVSRAVDRPFGCLIGFALPLRISFVTLLAAGTALCAPVIALAGPVTVNNSTTTALRTSTGDGQGPGNITVEGGGSITVSSGVPITVDSSNDVTVNGTLRNDTVTGATGLLVNTNDANGAGRTITSTVTLGGAINIPGPDAGTATAATNVGLRFAGNGTFRGNFTAGAGSQISVGGRESIGIAIDSVIDGAFSSGAAVSLAAGGAIGIRSTRAVTGNFAVSGNVGVAGQDSVGVLLGGAVGGQLSITSSLATGQQSFFDSNGRRVDAVPGGPALWIGGSVGQGVLLEGDQITEAREQITPPPSGSPADSLLASEGTSLGALRIGPTAFTAPGPLTLGLRADGGG
;
A
#
# COMPACT_ATOMS: atom_id res chain seq x y z
N MET A 1 -81.59 -69.39 -34.05
CA MET A 1 -80.67 -68.38 -34.64
C MET A 1 -80.01 -67.61 -33.49
N VAL A 2 -78.69 -67.34 -33.56
CA VAL A 2 -77.93 -66.15 -33.05
C VAL A 2 -78.44 -65.47 -31.74
N SER A 3 -77.70 -65.24 -30.65
CA SER A 3 -76.24 -65.28 -30.34
C SER A 3 -75.96 -65.26 -28.81
N ARG A 4 -74.71 -65.62 -28.43
CA ARG A 4 -73.83 -65.28 -27.25
C ARG A 4 -74.35 -64.22 -26.23
N ALA A 5 -73.91 -64.15 -24.96
CA ALA A 5 -72.57 -64.39 -24.37
C ALA A 5 -72.63 -64.38 -22.79
N VAL A 6 -71.60 -64.52 -21.92
CA VAL A 6 -70.25 -65.18 -21.87
C VAL A 6 -69.61 -64.96 -20.47
N ASP A 7 -69.04 -66.00 -19.82
CA ASP A 7 -67.96 -66.02 -18.78
C ASP A 7 -68.06 -65.19 -17.45
N ARG A 8 -67.38 -65.50 -16.30
CA ARG A 8 -66.45 -66.59 -15.89
C ARG A 8 -66.38 -66.80 -14.34
N PRO A 9 -65.74 -67.88 -13.82
CA PRO A 9 -65.87 -68.35 -12.42
C PRO A 9 -64.57 -68.48 -11.55
N PHE A 10 -64.76 -68.59 -10.22
CA PHE A 10 -64.14 -69.48 -9.19
C PHE A 10 -62.61 -69.78 -9.03
N GLY A 11 -62.18 -69.81 -7.75
CA GLY A 11 -61.28 -70.82 -7.13
C GLY A 11 -59.78 -70.47 -6.93
N CYS A 12 -58.99 -71.08 -6.02
CA CYS A 12 -59.23 -71.96 -4.84
C CYS A 12 -57.91 -72.20 -4.02
N LEU A 13 -57.96 -72.97 -2.91
CA LEU A 13 -56.88 -73.66 -2.11
C LEU A 13 -56.02 -72.95 -1.01
N ILE A 14 -56.07 -73.52 0.23
CA ILE A 14 -54.97 -73.99 1.17
C ILE A 14 -53.81 -73.02 1.58
N GLY A 15 -53.23 -72.96 2.80
CA GLY A 15 -53.44 -73.60 4.12
C GLY A 15 -52.15 -73.68 5.01
N PHE A 16 -52.30 -73.68 6.36
CA PHE A 16 -51.34 -74.02 7.45
C PHE A 16 -50.22 -73.07 7.99
N ALA A 17 -50.09 -73.10 9.34
CA ALA A 17 -48.92 -72.91 10.24
C ALA A 17 -48.48 -71.50 10.80
N LEU A 18 -48.19 -71.51 12.12
CA LEU A 18 -47.65 -70.46 13.03
C LEU A 18 -46.08 -70.52 13.12
N PRO A 19 -45.32 -69.72 13.93
CA PRO A 19 -45.67 -68.62 14.86
C PRO A 19 -44.77 -67.34 14.84
N LEU A 20 -45.24 -66.30 15.55
CA LEU A 20 -44.49 -65.34 16.40
C LEU A 20 -43.07 -64.85 15.98
N ARG A 21 -42.98 -63.59 15.53
CA ARG A 21 -41.84 -62.71 15.85
C ARG A 21 -42.31 -61.29 16.19
N ILE A 22 -41.88 -60.80 17.36
CA ILE A 22 -42.06 -59.42 17.81
C ILE A 22 -41.06 -58.55 17.05
N SER A 23 -41.53 -57.47 16.43
CA SER A 23 -40.67 -56.38 15.93
C SER A 23 -41.29 -55.03 16.27
N PHE A 24 -40.57 -54.28 17.10
CA PHE A 24 -40.91 -52.96 17.62
C PHE A 24 -40.79 -51.93 16.49
N VAL A 25 -41.90 -51.38 15.98
CA VAL A 25 -41.90 -50.35 14.94
C VAL A 25 -42.96 -49.29 15.22
N THR A 26 -42.57 -48.20 15.90
CA THR A 26 -43.37 -46.97 15.91
C THR A 26 -42.51 -45.72 16.08
N LEU A 27 -42.33 -45.01 14.97
CA LEU A 27 -42.28 -43.54 14.89
C LEU A 27 -41.12 -42.79 15.58
N LEU A 28 -39.92 -42.86 15.00
CA LEU A 28 -38.94 -41.78 15.15
C LEU A 28 -39.31 -40.63 14.20
N ALA A 29 -39.72 -39.50 14.75
CA ALA A 29 -40.10 -38.33 13.95
C ALA A 29 -38.89 -37.74 13.22
N ALA A 30 -38.99 -37.60 11.89
CA ALA A 30 -37.96 -37.01 11.06
C ALA A 30 -37.92 -35.48 11.25
N GLY A 31 -37.24 -35.03 12.31
CA GLY A 31 -36.82 -33.64 12.46
C GLY A 31 -35.71 -33.33 11.47
N THR A 32 -36.07 -32.96 10.23
CA THR A 32 -35.14 -32.38 9.26
C THR A 32 -34.71 -31.00 9.77
N ALA A 33 -33.67 -30.98 10.58
CA ALA A 33 -32.98 -29.76 10.94
C ALA A 33 -32.45 -29.12 9.65
N LEU A 34 -33.05 -27.98 9.29
CA LEU A 34 -32.46 -27.05 8.33
C LEU A 34 -31.15 -26.53 8.94
N CYS A 35 -30.08 -27.28 8.72
CA CYS A 35 -28.72 -26.81 8.92
C CYS A 35 -28.46 -25.79 7.81
N ALA A 36 -28.95 -24.56 8.04
CA ALA A 36 -28.52 -23.41 7.25
C ALA A 36 -26.98 -23.36 7.35
N PRO A 37 -26.25 -23.26 6.24
CA PRO A 37 -24.82 -23.05 6.33
C PRO A 37 -24.60 -21.77 7.11
N VAL A 38 -23.95 -21.87 8.27
CA VAL A 38 -23.35 -20.71 8.91
C VAL A 38 -22.29 -20.23 7.93
N ILE A 39 -22.66 -19.24 7.13
CA ILE A 39 -21.70 -18.47 6.36
C ILE A 39 -20.82 -17.83 7.42
N ALA A 40 -19.61 -18.35 7.59
CA ALA A 40 -18.60 -17.66 8.37
C ALA A 40 -18.42 -16.29 7.70
N LEU A 41 -18.92 -15.23 8.34
CA LEU A 41 -18.60 -13.88 7.93
C LEU A 41 -17.08 -13.76 8.09
N ALA A 42 -16.40 -13.60 6.96
CA ALA A 42 -14.96 -13.55 6.89
C ALA A 42 -14.39 -12.55 7.92
N GLY A 43 -13.46 -13.02 8.75
CA GLY A 43 -12.98 -12.28 9.89
C GLY A 43 -11.91 -11.24 9.52
N PRO A 44 -11.85 -10.10 10.23
CA PRO A 44 -10.68 -9.25 10.20
C PRO A 44 -9.48 -9.99 10.80
N VAL A 45 -8.29 -9.82 10.19
CA VAL A 45 -7.04 -10.41 10.69
C VAL A 45 -6.30 -9.42 11.57
N THR A 46 -5.93 -9.82 12.78
CA THR A 46 -5.05 -9.05 13.65
C THR A 46 -3.73 -9.79 13.89
N VAL A 47 -2.62 -9.18 13.51
CA VAL A 47 -1.26 -9.68 13.75
C VAL A 47 -0.66 -8.93 14.94
N ASN A 48 -0.50 -9.60 16.07
CA ASN A 48 0.03 -9.05 17.32
C ASN A 48 1.39 -9.64 17.75
N ASN A 49 1.93 -10.58 16.97
CA ASN A 49 3.22 -11.24 17.15
C ASN A 49 3.95 -11.35 15.81
N SER A 50 5.18 -11.87 15.80
CA SER A 50 5.90 -12.14 14.56
C SER A 50 5.31 -13.33 13.79
N THR A 51 5.17 -13.17 12.49
CA THR A 51 4.78 -14.22 11.53
C THR A 51 5.57 -14.09 10.23
N THR A 52 5.59 -15.16 9.44
CA THR A 52 6.16 -15.18 8.09
C THR A 52 5.08 -15.41 7.01
N THR A 53 3.81 -15.55 7.42
CA THR A 53 2.68 -15.74 6.51
C THR A 53 2.27 -14.42 5.88
N ALA A 54 2.38 -14.34 4.55
CA ALA A 54 1.84 -13.24 3.77
C ALA A 54 0.29 -13.19 3.84
N LEU A 55 -0.28 -11.99 3.93
CA LEU A 55 -1.73 -11.78 4.03
C LEU A 55 -2.30 -11.07 2.79
N ARG A 56 -3.57 -11.32 2.48
CA ARG A 56 -4.32 -10.61 1.44
C ARG A 56 -5.69 -10.21 1.91
N THR A 57 -6.13 -9.00 1.58
CA THR A 57 -7.48 -8.51 1.91
C THR A 57 -8.59 -9.30 1.22
N SER A 58 -8.31 -10.00 0.12
CA SER A 58 -9.27 -10.87 -0.58
C SER A 58 -9.50 -12.21 0.12
N THR A 59 -8.56 -12.65 0.97
CA THR A 59 -8.63 -13.93 1.68
C THR A 59 -8.79 -13.79 3.19
N GLY A 60 -8.46 -12.64 3.77
CA GLY A 60 -8.65 -12.35 5.20
C GLY A 60 -8.03 -13.43 6.09
N ASP A 61 -8.85 -13.96 7.01
CA ASP A 61 -8.55 -15.06 7.92
C ASP A 61 -8.57 -16.47 7.26
N GLY A 62 -8.76 -16.52 5.94
CA GLY A 62 -8.93 -17.73 5.14
C GLY A 62 -10.39 -18.06 4.83
N GLN A 63 -11.37 -17.38 5.43
CA GLN A 63 -12.81 -17.60 5.17
C GLN A 63 -13.41 -16.59 4.17
N GLY A 64 -12.65 -15.58 3.74
CA GLY A 64 -13.05 -14.63 2.69
C GLY A 64 -12.45 -13.23 2.88
N PRO A 65 -12.92 -12.21 2.14
CA PRO A 65 -12.35 -10.88 2.23
C PRO A 65 -12.53 -10.23 3.61
N GLY A 66 -11.49 -9.57 4.12
CA GLY A 66 -11.51 -8.92 5.43
C GLY A 66 -10.39 -7.90 5.63
N ASN A 67 -10.57 -7.03 6.62
CA ASN A 67 -9.59 -6.03 7.03
C ASN A 67 -8.33 -6.69 7.62
N ILE A 68 -7.17 -6.02 7.51
CA ILE A 68 -5.91 -6.50 8.11
C ILE A 68 -5.33 -5.42 9.03
N THR A 69 -5.09 -5.77 10.29
CA THR A 69 -4.40 -4.93 11.27
C THR A 69 -3.12 -5.61 11.71
N VAL A 70 -1.97 -4.95 11.56
CA VAL A 70 -0.71 -5.35 12.22
C VAL A 70 -0.49 -4.41 13.39
N GLU A 71 -0.65 -4.90 14.61
CA GLU A 71 -0.46 -4.13 15.84
C GLU A 71 1.02 -3.76 16.05
N GLY A 72 1.30 -2.82 16.96
CA GLY A 72 2.68 -2.35 17.21
C GLY A 72 3.67 -3.44 17.63
N GLY A 73 3.21 -4.52 18.28
CA GLY A 73 4.01 -5.71 18.59
C GLY A 73 4.05 -6.79 17.50
N GLY A 74 3.23 -6.63 16.45
CA GLY A 74 3.15 -7.54 15.32
C GLY A 74 4.26 -7.31 14.30
N SER A 75 4.68 -8.38 13.63
CA SER A 75 5.53 -8.25 12.44
C SER A 75 5.25 -9.34 11.41
N ILE A 76 5.41 -8.99 10.13
CA ILE A 76 5.30 -9.92 9.01
C ILE A 76 6.61 -9.87 8.23
N THR A 77 7.41 -10.93 8.32
CA THR A 77 8.71 -11.04 7.64
C THR A 77 8.64 -12.14 6.58
N VAL A 78 8.71 -11.78 5.30
CA VAL A 78 8.69 -12.75 4.19
C VAL A 78 10.04 -12.84 3.50
N SER A 79 10.41 -14.04 3.08
CA SER A 79 11.57 -14.31 2.21
C SER A 79 11.22 -14.38 0.72
N SER A 80 9.94 -14.27 0.38
CA SER A 80 9.41 -14.21 -0.99
C SER A 80 7.99 -13.64 -1.00
N GLY A 81 7.56 -13.11 -2.15
CA GLY A 81 6.22 -12.49 -2.29
C GLY A 81 6.15 -11.11 -1.63
N VAL A 82 4.98 -10.77 -1.06
CA VAL A 82 4.71 -9.48 -0.41
C VAL A 82 4.06 -9.74 0.96
N PRO A 83 4.52 -9.13 2.07
CA PRO A 83 3.94 -9.29 3.40
C PRO A 83 2.42 -9.06 3.46
N ILE A 84 1.92 -7.99 2.84
CA ILE A 84 0.49 -7.68 2.73
C ILE A 84 0.15 -7.26 1.30
N THR A 85 -0.93 -7.81 0.76
CA THR A 85 -1.56 -7.34 -0.49
C THR A 85 -2.98 -6.81 -0.24
N VAL A 86 -3.24 -5.56 -0.63
CA VAL A 86 -4.56 -4.93 -0.66
C VAL A 86 -5.13 -5.10 -2.06
N ASP A 87 -5.97 -6.11 -2.26
CA ASP A 87 -6.55 -6.58 -3.52
C ASP A 87 -8.09 -6.69 -3.50
N SER A 88 -8.72 -6.20 -2.44
CA SER A 88 -10.17 -6.13 -2.27
C SER A 88 -10.58 -4.83 -1.55
N SER A 89 -11.89 -4.57 -1.43
CA SER A 89 -12.41 -3.39 -0.74
C SER A 89 -12.46 -3.57 0.78
N ASN A 90 -11.30 -3.73 1.40
CA ASN A 90 -11.13 -3.84 2.86
C ASN A 90 -9.94 -2.99 3.32
N ASP A 91 -9.98 -2.51 4.56
CA ASP A 91 -8.98 -1.59 5.12
C ASP A 91 -7.74 -2.32 5.62
N VAL A 92 -6.59 -1.63 5.58
CA VAL A 92 -5.33 -2.13 6.12
C VAL A 92 -4.68 -1.10 7.05
N THR A 93 -4.36 -1.52 8.27
CA THR A 93 -3.62 -0.72 9.26
C THR A 93 -2.33 -1.45 9.65
N VAL A 94 -1.19 -0.77 9.55
CA VAL A 94 0.13 -1.34 9.85
C VAL A 94 0.81 -0.46 10.89
N ASN A 95 0.63 -0.80 12.16
CA ASN A 95 1.32 -0.18 13.31
C ASN A 95 2.62 -0.93 13.67
N GLY A 96 2.72 -2.20 13.31
CA GLY A 96 3.92 -3.04 13.49
C GLY A 96 4.92 -2.95 12.33
N THR A 97 5.70 -4.02 12.14
CA THR A 97 6.75 -4.07 11.09
C THR A 97 6.42 -5.01 9.94
N LEU A 98 6.52 -4.52 8.70
CA LEU A 98 6.57 -5.36 7.50
C LEU A 98 8.03 -5.45 7.02
N ARG A 99 8.51 -6.67 6.78
CA ARG A 99 9.85 -6.92 6.25
C ARG A 99 9.79 -7.86 5.05
N ASN A 100 10.55 -7.53 4.02
CA ASN A 100 10.75 -8.41 2.87
C ASN A 100 12.25 -8.63 2.66
N ASP A 101 12.72 -9.85 2.94
CA ASP A 101 14.12 -10.27 2.80
C ASP A 101 14.46 -10.72 1.37
N THR A 102 13.54 -10.58 0.42
CA THR A 102 13.85 -10.76 -1.01
C THR A 102 14.88 -9.72 -1.44
N VAL A 103 15.98 -10.15 -2.04
CA VAL A 103 17.10 -9.26 -2.40
C VAL A 103 16.73 -8.32 -3.56
N THR A 104 16.00 -8.80 -4.56
CA THR A 104 15.61 -8.05 -5.77
C THR A 104 14.13 -8.23 -6.10
N GLY A 105 13.49 -7.19 -6.63
CA GLY A 105 12.06 -7.17 -6.95
C GLY A 105 11.14 -7.21 -5.72
N ALA A 106 11.67 -6.94 -4.53
CA ALA A 106 10.90 -6.98 -3.28
C ALA A 106 9.80 -5.92 -3.27
N THR A 107 8.66 -6.24 -2.64
CA THR A 107 7.65 -5.23 -2.27
C THR A 107 7.24 -5.42 -0.81
N GLY A 108 7.18 -4.33 -0.03
CA GLY A 108 6.85 -4.38 1.41
C GLY A 108 5.33 -4.37 1.67
N LEU A 109 4.62 -3.47 0.99
CA LEU A 109 3.16 -3.40 0.96
C LEU A 109 2.68 -3.16 -0.47
N LEU A 110 1.79 -4.00 -0.98
CA LEU A 110 1.25 -3.89 -2.33
C LEU A 110 -0.25 -3.58 -2.27
N VAL A 111 -0.67 -2.46 -2.85
CA VAL A 111 -2.07 -2.19 -3.20
C VAL A 111 -2.24 -2.53 -4.67
N ASN A 112 -3.05 -3.53 -4.98
CA ASN A 112 -3.24 -4.06 -6.33
C ASN A 112 -4.67 -3.80 -6.84
N THR A 113 -4.79 -2.86 -7.78
CA THR A 113 -6.06 -2.48 -8.40
C THR A 113 -6.43 -3.32 -9.63
N ASN A 114 -5.71 -4.42 -9.90
CA ASN A 114 -6.08 -5.36 -10.97
C ASN A 114 -7.07 -6.43 -10.47
N ASP A 115 -7.84 -6.98 -11.40
CA ASP A 115 -8.61 -8.21 -11.23
C ASP A 115 -7.76 -9.47 -11.46
N ALA A 116 -8.36 -10.64 -11.30
CA ALA A 116 -7.69 -11.92 -11.50
C ALA A 116 -7.25 -12.16 -12.97
N ASN A 117 -7.80 -11.40 -13.92
CA ASN A 117 -7.47 -11.44 -15.34
C ASN A 117 -6.45 -10.35 -15.74
N GLY A 118 -6.02 -9.51 -14.79
CA GLY A 118 -5.13 -8.36 -15.04
C GLY A 118 -5.83 -7.09 -15.55
N ALA A 119 -7.16 -7.06 -15.60
CA ALA A 119 -7.93 -5.86 -15.96
C ALA A 119 -8.00 -4.90 -14.76
N GLY A 120 -8.06 -3.59 -15.01
CA GLY A 120 -8.21 -2.60 -13.94
C GLY A 120 -9.59 -2.66 -13.29
N ARG A 121 -9.64 -2.62 -11.96
CA ARG A 121 -10.86 -2.47 -11.15
C ARG A 121 -10.75 -1.36 -10.12
N THR A 122 -11.90 -0.90 -9.62
CA THR A 122 -11.93 -0.05 -8.43
C THR A 122 -11.95 -0.93 -7.18
N ILE A 123 -11.03 -0.68 -6.25
CA ILE A 123 -11.12 -1.18 -4.86
C ILE A 123 -11.34 0.01 -3.92
N THR A 124 -12.20 -0.14 -2.92
CA THR A 124 -12.49 0.93 -1.95
C THR A 124 -11.90 0.55 -0.60
N SER A 125 -10.89 1.27 -0.13
CA SER A 125 -10.08 0.90 1.03
C SER A 125 -9.36 2.12 1.61
N THR A 126 -9.10 2.09 2.91
CA THR A 126 -8.19 3.00 3.61
C THR A 126 -6.93 2.22 3.97
N VAL A 127 -5.76 2.79 3.64
CA VAL A 127 -4.46 2.21 3.98
C VAL A 127 -3.71 3.15 4.92
N THR A 128 -3.49 2.68 6.15
CA THR A 128 -2.84 3.43 7.22
C THR A 128 -1.52 2.77 7.62
N LEU A 129 -0.42 3.51 7.58
CA LEU A 129 0.90 3.06 8.04
C LEU A 129 1.32 3.87 9.28
N GLY A 130 1.28 3.25 10.46
CA GLY A 130 1.82 3.81 11.71
C GLY A 130 3.20 3.26 12.08
N GLY A 131 3.59 2.11 11.54
CA GLY A 131 4.82 1.38 11.87
C GLY A 131 5.89 1.46 10.78
N ALA A 132 6.59 0.35 10.55
CA ALA A 132 7.77 0.29 9.70
C ALA A 132 7.62 -0.65 8.49
N ILE A 133 8.12 -0.23 7.33
CA ILE A 133 8.41 -1.08 6.18
C ILE A 133 9.92 -1.13 5.99
N ASN A 134 10.49 -2.33 5.99
CA ASN A 134 11.94 -2.54 5.88
C ASN A 134 12.27 -3.55 4.78
N ILE A 135 12.96 -3.09 3.74
CA ILE A 135 13.53 -3.93 2.70
C ILE A 135 15.05 -3.68 2.70
N PRO A 136 15.88 -4.61 3.19
CA PRO A 136 17.32 -4.40 3.30
C PRO A 136 17.98 -4.26 1.92
N GLY A 137 17.44 -4.92 0.89
CA GLY A 137 18.06 -5.04 -0.43
C GLY A 137 19.35 -5.87 -0.42
N PRO A 138 20.12 -5.86 -1.52
CA PRO A 138 21.47 -6.41 -1.57
C PRO A 138 22.44 -5.58 -0.72
N ASP A 139 23.49 -6.25 -0.22
CA ASP A 139 24.61 -5.58 0.45
C ASP A 139 25.21 -4.48 -0.45
N ALA A 140 25.71 -3.40 0.17
CA ALA A 140 26.20 -2.24 -0.56
C ALA A 140 27.30 -2.55 -1.60
N GLY A 141 28.12 -3.59 -1.36
CA GLY A 141 29.16 -4.05 -2.29
C GLY A 141 28.67 -4.95 -3.43
N THR A 142 27.43 -5.46 -3.38
CA THR A 142 26.82 -6.34 -4.41
C THR A 142 25.58 -5.71 -5.04
N ALA A 143 25.34 -4.43 -4.80
CA ALA A 143 24.15 -3.70 -5.22
C ALA A 143 24.00 -3.62 -6.75
N THR A 144 23.36 -4.63 -7.33
CA THR A 144 22.78 -4.63 -8.67
C THR A 144 21.51 -3.78 -8.69
N ALA A 145 20.95 -3.55 -9.88
CA ALA A 145 19.60 -3.00 -10.02
C ALA A 145 18.61 -3.97 -9.35
N ALA A 146 18.12 -3.59 -8.17
CA ALA A 146 17.23 -4.42 -7.37
C ALA A 146 15.77 -4.05 -7.62
N THR A 147 15.49 -2.78 -7.95
CA THR A 147 14.13 -2.27 -8.23
C THR A 147 13.12 -2.60 -7.11
N ASN A 148 13.60 -2.61 -5.86
CA ASN A 148 12.78 -2.90 -4.69
C ASN A 148 11.81 -1.72 -4.43
N VAL A 149 10.62 -2.01 -3.90
CA VAL A 149 9.61 -0.98 -3.63
C VAL A 149 9.06 -1.12 -2.21
N GLY A 150 9.21 -0.09 -1.37
CA GLY A 150 8.70 -0.13 0.01
C GLY A 150 7.17 -0.30 0.02
N LEU A 151 6.46 0.67 -0.52
CA LEU A 151 5.01 0.65 -0.70
C LEU A 151 4.66 0.89 -2.17
N ARG A 152 3.77 0.06 -2.73
CA ARG A 152 3.36 0.18 -4.14
C ARG A 152 1.85 0.21 -4.32
N PHE A 153 1.30 1.26 -4.91
CA PHE A 153 0.01 1.23 -5.59
C PHE A 153 0.25 0.79 -7.03
N ALA A 154 -0.29 -0.36 -7.43
CA ALA A 154 -0.09 -0.98 -8.73
C ALA A 154 -1.41 -1.34 -9.39
N GLY A 155 -1.37 -1.49 -10.72
CA GLY A 155 -2.51 -1.93 -11.53
C GLY A 155 -3.14 -0.81 -12.35
N ASN A 156 -3.97 -1.23 -13.30
CA ASN A 156 -4.60 -0.37 -14.30
C ASN A 156 -5.94 0.21 -13.83
N GLY A 157 -6.36 -0.11 -12.59
CA GLY A 157 -7.61 0.33 -12.00
C GLY A 157 -7.46 1.60 -11.15
N THR A 158 -8.25 1.66 -10.08
CA THR A 158 -8.33 2.80 -9.17
C THR A 158 -8.39 2.33 -7.72
N PHE A 159 -7.54 2.88 -6.87
CA PHE A 159 -7.67 2.80 -5.42
C PHE A 159 -8.56 3.96 -4.96
N ARG A 160 -9.77 3.66 -4.51
CA ARG A 160 -10.74 4.63 -3.99
C ARG A 160 -10.58 4.73 -2.47
N GLY A 161 -10.20 5.90 -1.97
CA GLY A 161 -9.95 6.11 -0.55
C GLY A 161 -8.60 6.77 -0.30
N ASN A 162 -8.25 6.89 0.98
CA ASN A 162 -7.08 7.66 1.41
C ASN A 162 -5.91 6.74 1.76
N PHE A 163 -4.71 7.23 1.46
CA PHE A 163 -3.47 6.71 2.04
C PHE A 163 -2.95 7.68 3.10
N THR A 164 -2.63 7.15 4.28
CA THR A 164 -2.02 7.92 5.37
C THR A 164 -0.86 7.14 5.98
N ALA A 165 0.36 7.63 5.81
CA ALA A 165 1.45 7.27 6.72
C ALA A 165 1.51 8.29 7.86
N GLY A 166 1.42 7.83 9.11
CA GLY A 166 1.46 8.67 10.30
C GLY A 166 2.87 9.18 10.60
N ALA A 167 2.96 10.29 11.33
CA ALA A 167 4.24 10.79 11.85
C ALA A 167 4.90 9.71 12.73
N GLY A 168 6.21 9.47 12.52
CA GLY A 168 6.97 8.43 13.22
C GLY A 168 6.98 7.07 12.52
N SER A 169 6.14 6.85 11.51
CA SER A 169 6.26 5.67 10.63
C SER A 169 7.53 5.73 9.77
N GLN A 170 8.00 4.59 9.29
CA GLN A 170 9.29 4.47 8.60
C GLN A 170 9.20 3.60 7.35
N ILE A 171 9.90 4.00 6.28
CA ILE A 171 10.06 3.20 5.05
C ILE A 171 11.54 3.21 4.67
N SER A 172 12.22 2.08 4.85
CA SER A 172 13.62 1.87 4.49
C SER A 172 13.72 0.88 3.33
N VAL A 173 14.37 1.26 2.24
CA VAL A 173 14.51 0.42 1.03
C VAL A 173 15.94 0.48 0.48
N GLY A 174 16.62 -0.66 0.50
CA GLY A 174 17.95 -0.85 -0.09
C GLY A 174 17.93 -1.46 -1.50
N GLY A 175 19.09 -1.37 -2.17
CA GLY A 175 19.31 -1.80 -3.55
C GLY A 175 19.13 -0.68 -4.58
N ARG A 176 19.86 -0.72 -5.70
CA ARG A 176 19.84 0.34 -6.73
C ARG A 176 18.50 0.40 -7.46
N GLU A 177 18.16 1.59 -7.93
CA GLU A 177 16.93 1.90 -8.67
C GLU A 177 15.65 1.55 -7.89
N SER A 178 15.74 1.50 -6.56
CA SER A 178 14.63 1.20 -5.67
C SER A 178 13.78 2.43 -5.37
N ILE A 179 12.55 2.21 -4.90
CA ILE A 179 11.55 3.25 -4.66
C ILE A 179 10.98 3.13 -3.25
N GLY A 180 10.92 4.22 -2.49
CA GLY A 180 10.29 4.20 -1.16
C GLY A 180 8.79 3.97 -1.27
N ILE A 181 8.09 4.88 -1.96
CA ILE A 181 6.66 4.79 -2.28
C ILE A 181 6.46 4.97 -3.78
N ALA A 182 5.82 4.00 -4.45
CA ALA A 182 5.47 4.07 -5.87
C ALA A 182 3.95 4.09 -6.08
N ILE A 183 3.45 5.14 -6.71
CA ILE A 183 2.05 5.30 -7.12
C ILE A 183 1.98 5.10 -8.64
N ASP A 184 1.78 3.83 -9.02
CA ASP A 184 1.66 3.36 -10.41
C ASP A 184 0.18 3.07 -10.81
N SER A 185 -0.76 3.30 -9.89
CA SER A 185 -2.21 3.23 -10.08
C SER A 185 -2.89 4.53 -9.65
N VAL A 186 -4.12 4.80 -10.12
CA VAL A 186 -4.85 6.03 -9.75
C VAL A 186 -5.28 5.95 -8.29
N ILE A 187 -4.97 6.99 -7.51
CA ILE A 187 -5.52 7.20 -6.17
C ILE A 187 -6.68 8.18 -6.30
N ASP A 188 -7.89 7.73 -6.02
CA ASP A 188 -9.07 8.57 -5.98
C ASP A 188 -9.47 8.87 -4.53
N GLY A 189 -8.78 9.87 -3.98
CA GLY A 189 -8.72 10.25 -2.58
C GLY A 189 -7.44 11.05 -2.32
N ALA A 190 -7.10 11.26 -1.04
CA ALA A 190 -5.88 11.96 -0.63
C ALA A 190 -4.70 11.01 -0.41
N PHE A 191 -3.49 11.49 -0.70
CA PHE A 191 -2.24 10.86 -0.34
C PHE A 191 -1.54 11.71 0.74
N SER A 192 -1.25 11.13 1.90
CA SER A 192 -0.50 11.79 2.98
C SER A 192 0.62 10.89 3.47
N SER A 193 1.86 11.39 3.47
CA SER A 193 3.05 10.67 3.91
C SER A 193 3.80 11.42 5.02
N GLY A 194 3.48 11.10 6.27
CA GLY A 194 4.26 11.43 7.47
C GLY A 194 5.42 10.47 7.76
N ALA A 195 5.66 9.47 6.90
CA ALA A 195 6.73 8.50 7.06
C ALA A 195 8.12 9.10 6.82
N ALA A 196 9.09 8.73 7.66
CA ALA A 196 10.50 8.89 7.33
C ALA A 196 10.88 7.87 6.24
N VAL A 197 11.16 8.35 5.03
CA VAL A 197 11.54 7.54 3.87
C VAL A 197 13.06 7.63 3.67
N SER A 198 13.75 6.49 3.65
CA SER A 198 15.21 6.41 3.54
C SER A 198 15.65 5.39 2.50
N LEU A 199 16.49 5.81 1.56
CA LEU A 199 17.13 4.94 0.56
C LEU A 199 18.58 5.39 0.34
N ALA A 200 19.50 4.41 0.28
CA ALA A 200 20.95 4.69 0.24
C ALA A 200 21.60 4.51 -1.14
N ALA A 201 20.94 3.80 -2.06
CA ALA A 201 21.55 3.37 -3.32
C ALA A 201 21.27 4.31 -4.50
N GLY A 202 22.18 4.35 -5.48
CA GLY A 202 22.05 5.22 -6.66
C GLY A 202 20.86 4.89 -7.57
N GLY A 203 20.34 5.91 -8.24
CA GLY A 203 19.15 5.87 -9.11
C GLY A 203 17.83 5.69 -8.36
N ALA A 204 17.83 5.80 -7.02
CA ALA A 204 16.66 5.58 -6.19
C ALA A 204 15.69 6.77 -6.21
N ILE A 205 14.42 6.52 -5.91
CA ILE A 205 13.38 7.55 -5.80
C ILE A 205 12.66 7.42 -4.46
N GLY A 206 12.58 8.49 -3.68
CA GLY A 206 11.91 8.47 -2.37
C GLY A 206 10.41 8.20 -2.51
N ILE A 207 9.70 9.12 -3.17
CA ILE A 207 8.28 8.99 -3.49
C ILE A 207 8.10 9.26 -4.99
N ARG A 208 7.47 8.33 -5.72
CA ARG A 208 7.16 8.47 -7.15
C ARG A 208 5.65 8.38 -7.36
N SER A 209 5.08 9.35 -8.06
CA SER A 209 3.75 9.24 -8.66
C SER A 209 3.80 9.30 -10.18
N THR A 210 3.33 8.25 -10.84
CA THR A 210 3.18 8.18 -12.32
C THR A 210 1.72 8.24 -12.77
N ARG A 211 0.77 8.18 -11.82
CA ARG A 211 -0.68 8.25 -12.05
C ARG A 211 -1.30 9.40 -11.29
N ALA A 212 -2.56 9.69 -11.60
CA ALA A 212 -3.28 10.78 -10.94
C ALA A 212 -3.58 10.47 -9.47
N VAL A 213 -3.48 11.50 -8.63
CA VAL A 213 -4.03 11.55 -7.27
C VAL A 213 -5.13 12.61 -7.29
N THR A 214 -6.40 12.25 -7.06
CA THR A 214 -7.51 13.21 -7.26
C THR A 214 -7.63 14.24 -6.13
N GLY A 215 -7.23 13.87 -4.90
CA GLY A 215 -7.21 14.75 -3.74
C GLY A 215 -5.87 15.46 -3.55
N ASN A 216 -5.61 15.87 -2.30
CA ASN A 216 -4.34 16.49 -1.91
C ASN A 216 -3.20 15.46 -1.89
N PHE A 217 -1.99 15.95 -2.11
CA PHE A 217 -0.73 15.21 -1.99
C PHE A 217 0.13 15.89 -0.91
N ALA A 218 0.27 15.26 0.25
CA ALA A 218 1.02 15.81 1.37
C ALA A 218 2.25 14.95 1.71
N VAL A 219 3.40 15.59 1.91
CA VAL A 219 4.62 14.96 2.42
C VAL A 219 5.08 15.75 3.65
N SER A 220 4.94 15.15 4.82
CA SER A 220 5.26 15.73 6.12
C SER A 220 6.30 14.92 6.90
N GLY A 221 6.66 13.73 6.42
CA GLY A 221 7.83 12.99 6.86
C GLY A 221 9.06 13.34 6.02
N ASN A 222 10.25 13.20 6.60
CA ASN A 222 11.51 13.44 5.89
C ASN A 222 11.76 12.37 4.82
N VAL A 223 12.24 12.78 3.65
CA VAL A 223 12.58 11.89 2.53
C VAL A 223 14.06 12.06 2.20
N GLY A 224 14.88 11.10 2.59
CA GLY A 224 16.33 11.08 2.33
C GLY A 224 16.71 10.03 1.30
N VAL A 225 17.34 10.45 0.21
CA VAL A 225 17.79 9.56 -0.87
C VAL A 225 19.26 9.82 -1.20
N ALA A 226 20.15 9.18 -0.43
CA ALA A 226 21.59 9.49 -0.39
C ALA A 226 22.37 9.08 -1.66
N GLY A 227 21.78 8.26 -2.53
CA GLY A 227 22.46 7.71 -3.70
C GLY A 227 22.69 8.72 -4.83
N GLN A 228 23.65 8.41 -5.70
CA GLN A 228 23.90 9.18 -6.93
C GLN A 228 22.67 9.20 -7.85
N ASP A 229 22.44 10.32 -8.55
CA ASP A 229 21.37 10.52 -9.55
C ASP A 229 19.94 10.28 -9.02
N SER A 230 19.77 10.35 -7.69
CA SER A 230 18.51 10.05 -7.01
C SER A 230 17.52 11.21 -7.01
N VAL A 231 16.22 10.91 -6.87
CA VAL A 231 15.15 11.91 -6.77
C VAL A 231 14.40 11.76 -5.45
N GLY A 232 14.13 12.87 -4.74
CA GLY A 232 13.41 12.82 -3.47
C GLY A 232 11.93 12.49 -3.70
N VAL A 233 11.19 13.44 -4.30
CA VAL A 233 9.79 13.29 -4.68
C VAL A 233 9.62 13.59 -6.18
N LEU A 234 9.10 12.62 -6.93
CA LEU A 234 8.82 12.71 -8.36
C LEU A 234 7.30 12.64 -8.61
N LEU A 235 6.71 13.72 -9.12
CA LEU A 235 5.29 13.81 -9.46
C LEU A 235 5.13 13.90 -10.98
N GLY A 236 5.13 12.76 -11.68
CA GLY A 236 4.83 12.71 -13.12
C GLY A 236 3.32 12.70 -13.42
N GLY A 237 2.52 12.11 -12.53
CA GLY A 237 1.06 12.16 -12.58
C GLY A 237 0.49 13.46 -12.01
N ALA A 238 -0.74 13.81 -12.41
CA ALA A 238 -1.43 15.01 -11.94
C ALA A 238 -1.93 14.87 -10.49
N VAL A 239 -1.91 15.98 -9.74
CA VAL A 239 -2.52 16.11 -8.41
C VAL A 239 -3.75 17.02 -8.55
N GLY A 240 -4.95 16.53 -8.21
CA GLY A 240 -6.18 17.31 -8.33
C GLY A 240 -6.36 18.36 -7.22
N GLY A 241 -5.86 18.06 -6.03
CA GLY A 241 -5.81 18.98 -4.89
C GLY A 241 -4.53 19.81 -4.83
N GLN A 242 -4.13 20.17 -3.61
CA GLN A 242 -2.87 20.85 -3.32
C GLN A 242 -1.72 19.83 -3.19
N LEU A 243 -0.53 20.21 -3.66
CA LEU A 243 0.72 19.61 -3.22
C LEU A 243 1.22 20.38 -1.99
N SER A 244 1.43 19.71 -0.86
CA SER A 244 2.07 20.30 0.32
C SER A 244 3.30 19.50 0.73
N ILE A 245 4.42 20.20 0.92
CA ILE A 245 5.61 19.71 1.61
C ILE A 245 5.71 20.47 2.93
N THR A 246 5.96 19.75 4.02
CA THR A 246 6.17 20.31 5.38
C THR A 246 7.35 19.62 6.08
N SER A 247 8.38 19.23 5.31
CA SER A 247 9.47 18.36 5.75
C SER A 247 10.74 18.55 4.91
N SER A 248 11.82 17.88 5.33
CA SER A 248 13.07 17.84 4.57
C SER A 248 13.03 16.78 3.47
N LEU A 249 13.23 17.20 2.23
CA LEU A 249 13.51 16.35 1.07
C LEU A 249 14.98 16.53 0.69
N ALA A 250 15.79 15.49 0.89
CA ALA A 250 17.24 15.53 0.67
C ALA A 250 17.69 14.42 -0.31
N THR A 251 18.58 14.78 -1.23
CA THR A 251 19.12 13.88 -2.26
C THR A 251 20.63 14.01 -2.40
N GLY A 252 21.33 12.92 -2.70
CA GLY A 252 22.80 12.90 -2.72
C GLY A 252 23.41 13.03 -1.31
N GLN A 253 24.72 13.27 -1.24
CA GLN A 253 25.47 13.52 0.00
C GLN A 253 26.60 14.54 -0.23
N GLN A 254 26.82 15.45 0.71
CA GLN A 254 28.03 16.30 0.73
C GLN A 254 29.31 15.50 1.03
N SER A 255 30.47 16.03 0.61
CA SER A 255 31.77 15.43 0.97
C SER A 255 32.12 15.70 2.44
N PHE A 256 32.59 14.69 3.15
CA PHE A 256 32.99 14.79 4.56
C PHE A 256 34.35 14.11 4.81
N PHE A 257 34.83 14.16 6.05
CA PHE A 257 35.99 13.38 6.50
C PHE A 257 35.52 12.25 7.42
N ASP A 258 35.96 11.02 7.15
CA ASP A 258 35.66 9.88 8.01
C ASP A 258 36.42 9.94 9.36
N SER A 259 36.15 8.98 10.24
CA SER A 259 36.81 8.89 11.56
C SER A 259 38.33 8.67 11.50
N ASN A 260 38.88 8.34 10.34
CA ASN A 260 40.32 8.18 10.09
C ASN A 260 40.94 9.43 9.44
N GLY A 261 40.17 10.52 9.26
CA GLY A 261 40.61 11.72 8.57
C GLY A 261 40.72 11.58 7.05
N ARG A 262 40.19 10.50 6.46
CA ARG A 262 40.13 10.32 5.00
C ARG A 262 38.95 11.11 4.45
N ARG A 263 39.17 11.88 3.38
CA ARG A 263 38.08 12.51 2.63
C ARG A 263 37.21 11.44 1.97
N VAL A 264 35.91 11.51 2.22
CA VAL A 264 34.86 10.84 1.47
C VAL A 264 34.31 11.86 0.47
N ASP A 265 34.29 11.49 -0.81
CA ASP A 265 33.84 12.38 -1.87
C ASP A 265 32.31 12.56 -1.83
N ALA A 266 31.83 13.68 -2.37
CA ALA A 266 30.40 13.97 -2.43
C ALA A 266 29.70 13.02 -3.42
N VAL A 267 28.47 12.64 -3.10
CA VAL A 267 27.61 11.82 -3.96
C VAL A 267 26.60 12.75 -4.63
N PRO A 268 26.66 13.00 -5.95
CA PRO A 268 25.79 13.95 -6.62
C PRO A 268 24.35 13.44 -6.70
N GLY A 269 23.44 14.13 -6.02
CA GLY A 269 21.99 13.90 -6.12
C GLY A 269 21.38 14.45 -7.41
N GLY A 270 20.14 14.02 -7.68
CA GLY A 270 19.22 14.70 -8.59
C GLY A 270 18.31 15.68 -7.83
N PRO A 271 17.17 16.13 -8.40
CA PRO A 271 16.27 17.06 -7.71
C PRO A 271 15.62 16.44 -6.46
N ALA A 272 15.51 17.23 -5.39
CA ALA A 272 14.76 16.87 -4.19
C ALA A 272 13.24 16.80 -4.46
N LEU A 273 12.72 17.75 -5.23
CA LEU A 273 11.34 17.78 -5.69
C LEU A 273 11.29 18.00 -7.20
N TRP A 274 10.68 17.06 -7.93
CA TRP A 274 10.43 17.18 -9.37
C TRP A 274 8.94 17.09 -9.67
N ILE A 275 8.36 18.23 -10.05
CA ILE A 275 6.96 18.35 -10.49
C ILE A 275 6.92 18.27 -12.03
N GLY A 276 6.37 17.18 -12.54
CA GLY A 276 6.12 16.94 -13.95
C GLY A 276 4.64 16.87 -14.34
N GLY A 277 3.74 16.62 -13.39
CA GLY A 277 2.28 16.70 -13.57
C GLY A 277 1.71 18.04 -13.13
N SER A 278 0.53 18.38 -13.62
CA SER A 278 -0.21 19.56 -13.14
C SER A 278 -0.71 19.36 -11.70
N VAL A 279 -0.77 20.45 -10.93
CA VAL A 279 -1.24 20.48 -9.54
C VAL A 279 -2.43 21.45 -9.44
N GLY A 280 -3.61 20.96 -9.06
CA GLY A 280 -4.88 21.69 -9.18
C GLY A 280 -5.05 22.88 -8.24
N GLN A 281 -4.59 22.76 -6.98
CA GLN A 281 -4.69 23.81 -5.96
C GLN A 281 -3.32 24.34 -5.51
N GLY A 282 -2.35 24.32 -6.43
CA GLY A 282 -1.03 24.89 -6.24
C GLY A 282 -0.10 24.07 -5.35
N VAL A 283 1.09 24.62 -5.14
CA VAL A 283 2.18 24.02 -4.37
C VAL A 283 2.43 24.86 -3.12
N LEU A 284 2.39 24.21 -1.96
CA LEU A 284 2.80 24.75 -0.68
C LEU A 284 4.14 24.11 -0.29
N LEU A 285 5.11 24.96 0.05
CA LEU A 285 6.27 24.58 0.86
C LEU A 285 6.05 25.30 2.18
N GLU A 286 5.71 24.58 3.24
CA GLU A 286 5.36 25.16 4.52
C GLU A 286 6.62 25.35 5.37
N GLY A 287 6.91 26.60 5.73
CA GLY A 287 7.86 26.93 6.78
C GLY A 287 7.18 26.97 8.14
N ASP A 288 7.95 26.93 9.22
CA ASP A 288 7.45 27.05 10.60
C ASP A 288 6.84 28.45 10.92
N GLN A 289 6.99 29.39 9.97
CA GLN A 289 6.57 30.79 10.03
C GLN A 289 7.31 31.64 11.10
N ILE A 290 8.45 31.14 11.58
CA ILE A 290 9.32 31.78 12.56
C ILE A 290 10.56 32.28 11.81
N THR A 291 10.85 33.57 11.94
CA THR A 291 12.12 34.11 11.45
C THR A 291 13.28 33.63 12.34
N GLU A 292 14.48 33.47 11.80
CA GLU A 292 15.72 33.15 12.54
C GLU A 292 15.85 33.95 13.87
N ALA A 293 15.56 35.25 13.81
CA ALA A 293 15.57 36.16 14.95
C ALA A 293 14.51 35.89 16.04
N ARG A 294 13.52 35.02 15.80
CA ARG A 294 12.49 34.58 16.75
C ARG A 294 12.73 33.16 17.25
N GLU A 295 13.26 32.26 16.42
CA GLU A 295 13.59 30.88 16.80
C GLU A 295 14.56 30.86 18.00
N GLN A 296 15.53 31.77 18.00
CA GLN A 296 16.50 31.95 19.10
C GLN A 296 15.86 32.36 20.45
N ILE A 297 14.65 32.96 20.45
CA ILE A 297 14.01 33.54 21.65
C ILE A 297 12.79 32.75 22.11
N THR A 298 12.15 32.01 21.21
CA THR A 298 11.03 31.12 21.53
C THR A 298 11.13 29.91 20.60
N PRO A 299 11.67 28.78 21.08
CA PRO A 299 11.66 27.54 20.32
C PRO A 299 10.22 27.23 19.87
N PRO A 300 9.99 26.78 18.62
CA PRO A 300 8.67 26.39 18.18
C PRO A 300 8.04 25.40 19.17
N PRO A 301 6.74 25.55 19.52
CA PRO A 301 6.09 24.60 20.40
C PRO A 301 6.18 23.18 19.82
N SER A 302 6.38 22.19 20.69
CA SER A 302 6.61 20.79 20.29
C SER A 302 5.49 20.30 19.37
N GLY A 303 5.82 19.96 18.13
CA GLY A 303 4.85 19.57 17.10
C GLY A 303 4.49 20.67 16.09
N SER A 304 5.13 21.85 16.14
CA SER A 304 5.13 22.78 15.01
C SER A 304 5.73 22.11 13.76
N PRO A 305 5.24 22.41 12.55
CA PRO A 305 5.89 21.94 11.32
C PRO A 305 7.32 22.48 11.27
N ALA A 306 8.28 21.64 10.92
CA ALA A 306 9.63 22.09 10.64
C ALA A 306 9.69 22.77 9.26
N ASP A 307 10.67 23.65 9.08
CA ASP A 307 10.90 24.31 7.79
C ASP A 307 11.06 23.30 6.63
N SER A 308 10.31 23.54 5.55
CA SER A 308 10.43 22.75 4.32
C SER A 308 11.79 22.95 3.66
N LEU A 309 12.67 21.96 3.79
CA LEU A 309 13.99 21.95 3.17
C LEU A 309 13.96 21.15 1.87
N LEU A 310 14.39 21.76 0.76
CA LEU A 310 14.67 21.07 -0.50
C LEU A 310 16.19 21.08 -0.73
N ALA A 311 16.84 19.94 -0.51
CA ALA A 311 18.30 19.80 -0.61
C ALA A 311 18.71 18.82 -1.72
N SER A 312 19.55 19.30 -2.64
CA SER A 312 20.23 18.49 -3.65
C SER A 312 21.73 18.62 -3.42
N GLU A 313 22.34 17.58 -2.86
CA GLU A 313 23.71 17.59 -2.37
C GLU A 313 24.69 17.01 -3.39
N GLY A 314 25.96 17.41 -3.27
CA GLY A 314 27.03 16.93 -4.14
C GLY A 314 26.92 17.36 -5.61
N THR A 315 25.93 18.18 -5.97
CA THR A 315 25.61 18.58 -7.35
C THR A 315 25.41 20.09 -7.46
N SER A 316 25.40 20.61 -8.69
CA SER A 316 25.02 21.99 -9.02
C SER A 316 23.59 22.10 -9.59
N LEU A 317 22.85 20.98 -9.65
CA LEU A 317 21.46 20.96 -10.08
C LEU A 317 20.54 21.58 -9.02
N GLY A 318 19.47 22.24 -9.47
CA GLY A 318 18.47 22.82 -8.58
C GLY A 318 17.68 21.74 -7.83
N ALA A 319 17.49 21.92 -6.53
CA ALA A 319 16.72 21.00 -5.69
C ALA A 319 15.22 20.95 -6.06
N LEU A 320 14.68 22.03 -6.62
CA LEU A 320 13.34 22.06 -7.24
C LEU A 320 13.46 22.02 -8.77
N ARG A 321 12.74 21.09 -9.39
CA ARG A 321 12.58 20.99 -10.84
C ARG A 321 11.09 21.01 -11.20
N ILE A 322 10.70 21.90 -12.11
CA ILE A 322 9.36 21.93 -12.71
C ILE A 322 9.52 21.72 -14.21
N GLY A 323 8.77 20.77 -14.78
CA GLY A 323 8.81 20.46 -16.21
C GLY A 323 8.72 18.97 -16.52
N PRO A 324 8.59 18.60 -17.81
CA PRO A 324 8.19 17.28 -18.23
C PRO A 324 9.13 16.18 -17.73
N THR A 325 8.51 15.07 -17.32
CA THR A 325 9.18 13.80 -16.97
C THR A 325 8.93 12.78 -18.09
N ALA A 326 9.63 11.65 -18.07
CA ALA A 326 9.32 10.51 -18.96
C ALA A 326 7.91 9.91 -18.74
N PHE A 327 7.22 10.31 -17.65
CA PHE A 327 5.89 9.84 -17.25
C PHE A 327 4.80 10.91 -17.43
N THR A 328 5.16 12.14 -17.80
CA THR A 328 4.24 13.28 -17.97
C THR A 328 3.49 13.15 -19.30
N ALA A 329 2.16 13.28 -19.28
CA ALA A 329 1.37 13.38 -20.49
C ALA A 329 1.68 14.69 -21.26
N PRO A 330 1.78 14.68 -22.60
CA PRO A 330 2.07 15.91 -23.36
C PRO A 330 1.00 16.98 -23.15
N GLY A 331 1.41 18.18 -22.73
CA GLY A 331 0.51 19.31 -22.50
C GLY A 331 1.14 20.41 -21.63
N PRO A 332 0.40 21.51 -21.37
CA PRO A 332 0.82 22.53 -20.42
C PRO A 332 0.81 21.97 -19.00
N LEU A 333 1.94 22.11 -18.29
CA LEU A 333 2.00 21.89 -16.85
C LEU A 333 1.38 23.11 -16.15
N THR A 334 0.31 22.89 -15.40
CA THR A 334 -0.38 23.94 -14.65
C THR A 334 -0.13 23.77 -13.16
N LEU A 335 0.37 24.83 -12.52
CA LEU A 335 0.30 24.97 -11.06
C LEU A 335 -0.86 25.91 -10.77
N GLY A 336 -1.98 25.37 -10.29
CA GLY A 336 -3.16 26.15 -9.96
C GLY A 336 -2.95 27.05 -8.76
N LEU A 337 -3.94 27.91 -8.48
CA LEU A 337 -3.93 28.75 -7.29
C LEU A 337 -4.44 27.95 -6.08
N ARG A 338 -3.85 28.18 -4.91
CA ARG A 338 -4.46 27.74 -3.65
C ARG A 338 -5.78 28.49 -3.50
N ALA A 339 -6.84 27.77 -3.16
CA ALA A 339 -8.15 28.36 -2.88
C ALA A 339 -8.29 28.69 -1.39
N ASP A 340 -7.37 29.50 -0.84
CA ASP A 340 -7.40 30.01 0.53
C ASP A 340 -8.30 31.25 0.68
N GLY A 341 -9.53 31.14 0.16
CA GLY A 341 -10.69 31.95 0.53
C GLY A 341 -10.50 33.48 0.54
N GLY A 342 -10.48 34.10 -0.65
CA GLY A 342 -10.39 35.57 -0.79
C GLY A 342 -11.05 36.10 -2.06
N GLY A 343 -12.39 36.05 -2.11
CA GLY A 343 -13.23 36.63 -3.16
C GLY A 343 -14.63 36.91 -2.67
#